data_AF-A0AAU4UTW6-F1
#
_entry.id   AF-A0AAU4UTW6-F1
#
_cell.length_a   1.000
_cell.length_b   1.000
_cell.length_c   1.000
_cell.angle_alpha   90.00
_cell.angle_beta   90.00
_cell.angle_gamma   90.00
#
_symmetry.space_group_name_H-M   'P 1'
#
loop_
_entity.id
_entity.type
_entity.pdbx_description
1 polymer ?
#
loop_
_entity_poly.entity_id
_entity_poly.type
_entity_poly.pdbx_seq_one_letter_code
_entity_poly.pdbx_strand_id
1 'polypeptide(L)'
;MSHESIHEHLLISARKWARTAVDAYLEEPIDQDFAVHHMAVAVEHASKAFLASIAPVLLASEKQPSLDDLLVLSGNEDRTKKGRAGLKTISGEGAILRAAQLLGPGHQTPAGLKELRESRNGITHMGWGQPVTECRNLLKAGIEHINALLKALSAEPEGFWGPHFEACTALVAQAVTEMEIRYHAKLRQAREHFAQTTRRLSEAEIAELVSSLSALPTAAPWPIAVPAECPACGHTGFASGRDKQDGDYLQVWFLPRHFGCRLCGLILTTWELDLAGIKAQILNDDEEPDPDWEPDFEAY
;
A
#
# COMPACT_ATOMS: atom_id res chain seq x y z
N MET A 1 -34.73 10.29 1.49
CA MET A 1 -33.36 9.95 1.91
C MET A 1 -33.41 8.51 2.38
N SER A 2 -32.80 7.57 1.66
CA SER A 2 -32.69 6.20 2.16
C SER A 2 -31.87 6.24 3.45
N HIS A 3 -32.40 5.75 4.56
CA HIS A 3 -31.58 5.51 5.73
C HIS A 3 -30.60 4.41 5.35
N GLU A 4 -29.37 4.79 5.01
CA GLU A 4 -28.27 3.86 4.86
C GLU A 4 -28.16 3.03 6.15
N SER A 5 -28.17 1.71 5.98
CA SER A 5 -28.23 0.75 7.06
C SER A 5 -26.95 0.83 7.89
N ILE A 6 -27.01 0.46 9.17
CA ILE A 6 -25.83 0.44 10.07
C ILE A 6 -24.71 -0.41 9.46
N HIS A 7 -25.07 -1.50 8.78
CA HIS A 7 -24.16 -2.37 8.05
C HIS A 7 -23.38 -1.62 6.95
N GLU A 8 -24.06 -0.86 6.08
CA GLU A 8 -23.42 -0.16 4.96
C GLU A 8 -22.42 0.90 5.45
N HIS A 9 -22.81 1.69 6.46
CA HIS A 9 -21.89 2.65 7.10
C HIS A 9 -20.64 1.97 7.68
N LEU A 10 -20.81 0.84 8.36
CA LEU A 10 -19.70 0.09 8.94
C LEU A 10 -18.78 -0.49 7.84
N LEU A 11 -19.34 -0.98 6.73
CA LEU A 11 -18.55 -1.52 5.63
C LEU A 11 -17.77 -0.42 4.88
N ILE A 12 -18.39 0.75 4.66
CA ILE A 12 -17.70 1.93 4.11
C ILE A 12 -16.57 2.37 5.04
N SER A 13 -16.82 2.39 6.35
CA SER A 13 -15.81 2.74 7.33
C SER A 13 -14.67 1.73 7.35
N ALA A 14 -14.97 0.43 7.38
CA ALA A 14 -13.99 -0.66 7.31
C ALA A 14 -13.09 -0.51 6.09
N ARG A 15 -13.68 -0.22 4.92
CA ARG A 15 -12.96 0.03 3.66
C ARG A 15 -11.97 1.18 3.79
N LYS A 16 -12.41 2.31 4.36
CA LYS A 16 -11.55 3.48 4.55
C LYS A 16 -10.34 3.13 5.43
N TRP A 17 -10.58 2.53 6.59
CA TRP A 17 -9.51 2.14 7.52
C TRP A 17 -8.56 1.10 6.91
N ALA A 18 -9.10 0.12 6.17
CA ALA A 18 -8.32 -0.94 5.56
C ALA A 18 -7.36 -0.39 4.49
N ARG A 19 -7.82 0.53 3.65
CA ARG A 19 -6.99 1.15 2.62
C ARG A 19 -5.90 2.03 3.23
N THR A 20 -6.26 2.88 4.21
CA THR A 20 -5.27 3.68 4.94
C THR A 20 -4.21 2.83 5.64
N ALA A 21 -4.59 1.66 6.16
CA ALA A 21 -3.63 0.73 6.74
C ALA A 21 -2.61 0.21 5.71
N VAL A 22 -3.08 -0.09 4.49
CA VAL A 22 -2.22 -0.57 3.41
C VAL A 22 -1.37 0.56 2.83
N ASP A 23 -1.91 1.77 2.73
CA ASP A 23 -1.14 2.97 2.38
C ASP A 23 0.06 3.15 3.33
N ALA A 24 -0.20 3.18 4.65
CA ALA A 24 0.86 3.34 5.66
C ALA A 24 1.90 2.20 5.62
N TYR A 25 1.48 0.99 5.24
CA TYR A 25 2.39 -0.14 5.06
C TYR A 25 3.28 -0.01 3.80
N LEU A 26 2.78 0.64 2.75
CA LEU A 26 3.47 0.81 1.48
C LEU A 26 4.33 2.09 1.41
N GLU A 27 4.13 3.03 2.35
CA GLU A 27 4.95 4.24 2.49
C GLU A 27 6.42 3.95 2.85
N GLU A 28 7.29 4.92 2.56
CA GLU A 28 8.72 4.85 2.87
C GLU A 28 9.18 6.11 3.63
N PRO A 29 9.66 5.99 4.89
CA PRO A 29 9.70 4.76 5.69
C PRO A 29 8.30 4.27 6.07
N ILE A 30 8.16 2.96 6.32
CA ILE A 30 6.87 2.37 6.74
C ILE A 30 6.42 2.99 8.06
N ASP A 31 5.15 3.41 8.14
CA ASP A 31 4.50 3.73 9.40
C ASP A 31 3.75 2.50 9.96
N GLN A 32 4.50 1.66 10.66
CA GLN A 32 4.02 0.35 11.15
C GLN A 32 2.88 0.50 12.16
N ASP A 33 3.01 1.46 13.09
CA ASP A 33 2.02 1.67 14.13
C ASP A 33 0.70 2.12 13.51
N PHE A 34 0.78 3.01 12.52
CA PHE A 34 -0.39 3.46 11.78
C PHE A 34 -1.00 2.32 10.98
N ALA A 35 -0.20 1.54 10.25
CA ALA A 35 -0.67 0.39 9.49
C ALA A 35 -1.39 -0.64 10.36
N VAL A 36 -0.76 -1.08 11.46
CA VAL A 36 -1.32 -2.07 12.40
C VAL A 36 -2.58 -1.54 13.08
N HIS A 37 -2.55 -0.29 13.56
CA HIS A 37 -3.70 0.33 14.21
C HIS A 37 -4.91 0.40 13.27
N HIS A 38 -4.71 0.91 12.05
CA HIS A 38 -5.79 1.09 11.08
C HIS A 38 -6.34 -0.25 10.60
N MET A 39 -5.48 -1.26 10.41
CA MET A 39 -5.92 -2.60 10.02
C MET A 39 -6.78 -3.24 11.12
N ALA A 40 -6.42 -3.09 12.39
CA ALA A 40 -7.22 -3.59 13.51
C ALA A 40 -8.61 -2.92 13.59
N VAL A 41 -8.68 -1.61 13.37
CA VAL A 41 -9.96 -0.88 13.30
C VAL A 41 -10.79 -1.35 12.10
N ALA A 42 -10.16 -1.58 10.96
CA ALA A 42 -10.82 -2.10 9.77
C ALA A 42 -11.45 -3.47 10.00
N VAL A 43 -10.70 -4.39 10.64
CA VAL A 43 -11.18 -5.73 11.04
C VAL A 43 -12.37 -5.63 11.97
N GLU A 44 -12.33 -4.74 12.97
CA GLU A 44 -13.44 -4.52 13.89
C GLU A 44 -14.69 -4.02 13.14
N HIS A 45 -14.53 -3.01 12.29
CA HIS A 45 -15.64 -2.43 11.53
C HIS A 45 -16.22 -3.44 10.53
N ALA A 46 -15.39 -4.22 9.83
CA ALA A 46 -15.83 -5.26 8.92
C ALA A 46 -16.60 -6.36 9.66
N SER A 47 -16.11 -6.78 10.83
CA SER A 47 -16.79 -7.77 11.66
C SER A 47 -18.15 -7.25 12.13
N LYS A 48 -18.22 -6.00 12.59
CA LYS A 48 -19.49 -5.35 12.95
C LYS A 48 -20.42 -5.19 11.74
N ALA A 49 -19.90 -4.86 10.56
CA ALA A 49 -20.70 -4.77 9.33
C ALA A 49 -21.37 -6.12 9.02
N PHE A 50 -20.60 -7.21 9.07
CA PHE A 50 -21.12 -8.56 8.89
C PHE A 50 -22.21 -8.91 9.91
N LEU A 51 -21.97 -8.66 11.20
CA LEU A 51 -22.98 -8.88 12.25
C LEU A 51 -24.26 -8.06 12.00
N ALA A 52 -24.12 -6.79 11.65
CA ALA A 52 -25.26 -5.91 11.39
C ALA A 52 -26.05 -6.29 10.12
N SER A 53 -25.39 -6.93 9.14
CA SER A 53 -26.06 -7.44 7.94
C SER A 53 -27.02 -8.60 8.24
N ILE A 54 -26.73 -9.37 9.30
CA ILE A 54 -27.59 -10.46 9.78
C ILE A 54 -28.69 -9.88 10.67
N ALA A 55 -28.29 -9.17 11.73
CA ALA A 55 -29.20 -8.49 12.64
C ALA A 55 -28.45 -7.42 13.46
N PRO A 56 -28.87 -6.14 13.46
CA PRO A 56 -28.15 -5.09 14.20
C PRO A 56 -28.06 -5.34 15.71
N VAL A 57 -28.98 -6.09 16.32
CA VAL A 57 -28.93 -6.48 17.74
C VAL A 57 -27.65 -7.27 18.08
N LEU A 58 -27.00 -7.90 17.11
CA LEU A 58 -25.72 -8.58 17.28
C LEU A 58 -24.57 -7.61 17.58
N LEU A 59 -24.77 -6.30 17.44
CA LEU A 59 -23.85 -5.26 17.87
C LEU A 59 -24.00 -4.87 19.34
N ALA A 60 -25.02 -5.36 20.04
CA ALA A 60 -25.26 -5.02 21.44
C ALA A 60 -24.05 -5.38 22.32
N SER A 61 -23.72 -4.48 23.24
CA SER A 61 -22.64 -4.67 24.23
C SER A 61 -22.80 -5.99 24.99
N GLU A 62 -21.70 -6.71 25.18
CA GLU A 62 -21.65 -7.94 25.99
C GLU A 62 -21.98 -7.68 27.46
N LYS A 63 -21.60 -6.50 27.95
CA LYS A 63 -22.01 -6.00 29.26
C LYS A 63 -23.37 -5.33 29.08
N GLN A 64 -24.42 -5.99 29.58
CA GLN A 64 -25.84 -5.59 29.59
C GLN A 64 -26.16 -4.32 28.76
N PRO A 65 -26.76 -4.44 27.56
CA PRO A 65 -27.10 -3.29 26.73
C PRO A 65 -28.16 -2.42 27.42
N SER A 66 -28.05 -1.10 27.30
CA SER A 66 -29.09 -0.20 27.81
C SER A 66 -30.34 -0.25 26.94
N LEU A 67 -31.49 0.14 27.48
CA LEU A 67 -32.73 0.24 26.71
C LEU A 67 -32.54 1.16 25.48
N ASP A 68 -31.84 2.28 25.66
CA ASP A 68 -31.53 3.20 24.56
C ASP A 68 -30.68 2.54 23.47
N ASP A 69 -29.68 1.73 23.82
CA ASP A 69 -28.87 0.99 22.83
C ASP A 69 -29.75 0.02 22.03
N LEU A 70 -30.67 -0.68 22.69
CA LEU A 70 -31.59 -1.62 22.05
C LEU A 70 -32.61 -0.90 21.15
N LEU A 71 -33.09 0.29 21.56
CA LEU A 71 -33.97 1.11 20.74
C LEU A 71 -33.27 1.58 19.45
N VAL A 72 -32.03 2.04 19.54
CA VAL A 72 -31.23 2.39 18.35
C VAL A 72 -31.00 1.17 17.46
N LEU A 73 -30.56 0.05 18.02
CA LEU A 73 -30.28 -1.16 17.24
C LEU A 73 -31.54 -1.82 16.64
N SER A 74 -32.72 -1.57 17.19
CA SER A 74 -33.98 -2.05 16.62
C SER A 74 -34.61 -1.08 15.60
N GLY A 75 -33.95 0.04 15.28
CA GLY A 75 -34.44 1.05 14.34
C GLY A 75 -35.49 2.00 14.93
N ASN A 76 -35.65 2.03 16.26
CA ASN A 76 -36.57 2.92 16.98
C ASN A 76 -35.81 4.12 17.56
N GLU A 77 -34.91 4.71 16.77
CA GLU A 77 -34.05 5.83 17.17
C GLU A 77 -34.87 7.08 17.55
N ASP A 78 -36.08 7.23 16.98
CA ASP A 78 -37.06 8.28 17.29
C ASP A 78 -37.61 8.21 18.73
N ARG A 79 -37.45 7.06 19.38
CA ARG A 79 -37.94 6.81 20.75
C ARG A 79 -36.89 6.99 21.83
N THR A 80 -35.69 7.41 21.48
CA THR A 80 -34.62 7.70 22.44
C THR A 80 -33.95 9.04 22.15
N LYS A 81 -33.36 9.65 23.18
CA LYS A 81 -32.52 10.84 23.02
C LYS A 81 -31.10 10.49 22.54
N LYS A 82 -30.76 9.19 22.57
CA LYS A 82 -29.44 8.66 22.21
C LYS A 82 -29.41 8.36 20.71
N GLY A 83 -28.66 9.15 19.94
CA GLY A 83 -28.43 8.86 18.52
C GLY A 83 -27.36 7.78 18.30
N ARG A 84 -27.17 7.38 17.04
CA ARG A 84 -26.15 6.40 16.61
C ARG A 84 -24.74 6.70 17.13
N ALA A 85 -24.36 7.98 17.23
CA ALA A 85 -23.03 8.39 17.70
C ALA A 85 -22.77 8.06 19.18
N GLY A 86 -23.82 7.95 20.01
CA GLY A 86 -23.69 7.60 21.43
C GLY A 86 -23.79 6.09 21.69
N LEU A 87 -24.09 5.28 20.67
CA LEU A 87 -24.38 3.86 20.80
C LEU A 87 -23.22 3.09 21.44
N LYS A 88 -23.51 2.35 22.51
CA LYS A 88 -22.52 1.47 23.13
C LYS A 88 -22.61 0.09 22.47
N THR A 89 -21.59 -0.24 21.67
CA THR A 89 -21.55 -1.50 20.92
C THR A 89 -20.66 -2.54 21.60
N ILE A 90 -20.72 -3.76 21.08
CA ILE A 90 -19.77 -4.83 21.35
C ILE A 90 -18.32 -4.36 21.12
N SER A 91 -17.39 -4.91 21.90
CA SER A 91 -15.95 -4.66 21.73
C SER A 91 -15.45 -5.21 20.39
N GLY A 92 -14.28 -4.78 19.93
CA GLY A 92 -13.66 -5.36 18.73
C GLY A 92 -13.40 -6.86 18.86
N GLU A 93 -12.96 -7.32 20.02
CA GLU A 93 -12.80 -8.75 20.33
C GLU A 93 -14.12 -9.49 20.22
N GLY A 94 -15.17 -8.99 20.88
CA GLY A 94 -16.49 -9.60 20.82
C GLY A 94 -17.06 -9.62 19.41
N ALA A 95 -16.82 -8.58 18.61
CA ALA A 95 -17.25 -8.53 17.22
C ALA A 95 -16.57 -9.60 16.37
N ILE A 96 -15.25 -9.77 16.50
CA ILE A 96 -14.47 -10.79 15.79
C ILE A 96 -14.95 -12.19 16.19
N LEU A 97 -15.04 -12.47 17.49
CA LEU A 97 -15.43 -13.79 18.00
C LEU A 97 -16.85 -14.16 17.56
N ARG A 98 -17.80 -13.22 17.66
CA ARG A 98 -19.18 -13.43 17.23
C ARG A 98 -19.29 -13.60 15.71
N ALA A 99 -18.51 -12.84 14.94
CA ALA A 99 -18.45 -13.00 13.49
C ALA A 99 -17.89 -14.39 13.11
N ALA A 100 -16.80 -14.82 13.74
CA ALA A 100 -16.21 -16.14 13.50
C ALA A 100 -17.20 -17.29 13.80
N GLN A 101 -17.99 -17.19 14.87
CA GLN A 101 -19.05 -18.16 15.16
C GLN A 101 -20.11 -18.23 14.06
N LEU A 102 -20.50 -17.09 13.49
CA LEU A 102 -21.54 -17.01 12.45
C LEU A 102 -21.02 -17.32 11.04
N LEU A 103 -19.71 -17.23 10.80
CA LEU A 103 -19.08 -17.75 9.57
C LEU A 103 -19.12 -19.29 9.50
N GLY A 104 -19.39 -19.96 10.63
CA GLY A 104 -19.66 -21.39 10.71
C GLY A 104 -18.42 -22.26 10.96
N PRO A 105 -18.63 -23.58 11.17
CA PRO A 105 -17.61 -24.50 11.68
C PRO A 105 -16.42 -24.75 10.74
N GLY A 106 -16.54 -24.39 9.46
CA GLY A 106 -15.44 -24.48 8.48
C GLY A 106 -14.53 -23.25 8.46
N HIS A 107 -14.90 -22.16 9.15
CA HIS A 107 -14.08 -20.97 9.21
C HIS A 107 -13.00 -21.11 10.28
N GLN A 108 -11.74 -20.97 9.86
CA GLN A 108 -10.60 -20.86 10.75
C GLN A 108 -10.22 -19.40 10.87
N THR A 109 -10.24 -18.87 12.10
CA THR A 109 -9.76 -17.52 12.37
C THR A 109 -8.27 -17.45 12.04
N PRO A 110 -7.83 -16.44 11.25
CA PRO A 110 -6.42 -16.28 10.91
C PRO A 110 -5.51 -16.22 12.14
N ALA A 111 -4.38 -16.92 12.08
CA ALA A 111 -3.31 -16.78 13.07
C ALA A 111 -2.78 -15.35 13.04
N GLY A 112 -2.64 -14.69 14.20
CA GLY A 112 -2.22 -13.28 14.27
C GLY A 112 -3.37 -12.28 14.48
N LEU A 113 -4.64 -12.68 14.36
CA LEU A 113 -5.76 -11.74 14.51
C LEU A 113 -5.91 -11.21 15.95
N LYS A 114 -5.61 -12.07 16.93
CA LYS A 114 -5.58 -11.69 18.35
C LYS A 114 -4.45 -10.71 18.60
N GLU A 115 -3.26 -11.03 18.10
CA GLU A 115 -2.05 -10.23 18.21
C GLU A 115 -2.21 -8.86 17.52
N LEU A 116 -2.91 -8.79 16.38
CA LEU A 116 -3.23 -7.55 15.67
C LEU A 116 -4.04 -6.60 16.58
N ARG A 117 -5.08 -7.14 17.22
CA ARG A 117 -5.92 -6.38 18.16
C ARG A 117 -5.15 -5.94 19.41
N GLU A 118 -4.32 -6.83 19.96
CA GLU A 118 -3.50 -6.53 21.15
C GLU A 118 -2.46 -5.46 20.84
N SER A 119 -1.83 -5.53 19.66
CA SER A 119 -0.89 -4.52 19.17
C SER A 119 -1.58 -3.16 19.01
N ARG A 120 -2.81 -3.12 18.45
CA ARG A 120 -3.61 -1.89 18.42
C ARG A 120 -3.81 -1.29 19.80
N ASN A 121 -4.10 -2.09 20.82
CA ASN A 121 -4.26 -1.60 22.19
C ASN A 121 -2.93 -1.09 22.77
N GLY A 122 -1.82 -1.78 22.52
CA GLY A 122 -0.48 -1.35 22.89
C GLY A 122 -0.13 0.01 22.27
N ILE A 123 -0.34 0.17 20.97
CA ILE A 123 -0.13 1.42 20.23
C ILE A 123 -1.01 2.53 20.80
N THR A 124 -2.32 2.30 20.94
CA THR A 124 -3.27 3.35 21.38
C THR A 124 -3.07 3.79 22.83
N HIS A 125 -2.76 2.87 23.74
CA HIS A 125 -2.72 3.17 25.17
C HIS A 125 -1.32 3.41 25.71
N MET A 126 -0.29 2.82 25.09
CA MET A 126 1.09 2.84 25.59
C MET A 126 2.09 3.44 24.58
N GLY A 127 1.68 3.64 23.32
CA GLY A 127 2.62 4.01 22.25
C GLY A 127 3.63 2.91 21.93
N TRP A 128 3.27 1.65 22.17
CA TRP A 128 4.16 0.51 21.93
C TRP A 128 3.84 -0.15 20.59
N GLY A 129 4.71 0.12 19.62
CA GLY A 129 4.72 -0.48 18.28
C GLY A 129 5.42 -1.84 18.21
N GLN A 130 5.10 -2.62 17.17
CA GLN A 130 5.75 -3.91 16.89
C GLN A 130 6.84 -3.81 15.81
N PRO A 131 7.80 -4.75 15.73
CA PRO A 131 8.82 -4.80 14.68
C PRO A 131 8.25 -5.08 13.26
N VAL A 132 9.04 -4.71 12.22
CA VAL A 132 8.66 -4.80 10.78
C VAL A 132 8.15 -6.19 10.37
N THR A 133 8.82 -7.26 10.84
CA THR A 133 8.46 -8.63 10.49
C THR A 133 7.11 -9.05 11.06
N GLU A 134 6.68 -8.43 12.15
CA GLU A 134 5.36 -8.68 12.73
C GLU A 134 4.28 -7.90 11.98
N CYS A 135 4.55 -6.65 11.58
CA CYS A 135 3.60 -5.81 10.84
C CYS A 135 3.01 -6.52 9.61
N ARG A 136 3.86 -7.12 8.75
CA ARG A 136 3.41 -7.89 7.57
C ARG A 136 2.46 -9.03 7.94
N ASN A 137 2.79 -9.80 8.97
CA ASN A 137 1.99 -10.95 9.42
C ASN A 137 0.66 -10.50 10.02
N LEU A 138 0.65 -9.41 10.78
CA LEU A 138 -0.55 -8.82 11.35
C LEU A 138 -1.48 -8.27 10.25
N LEU A 139 -0.94 -7.59 9.24
CA LEU A 139 -1.72 -7.15 8.08
C LEU A 139 -2.30 -8.32 7.30
N LYS A 140 -1.50 -9.37 7.05
CA LYS A 140 -1.96 -10.60 6.40
C LYS A 140 -3.17 -11.19 7.15
N ALA A 141 -3.09 -11.35 8.47
CA ALA A 141 -4.18 -11.87 9.28
C ALA A 141 -5.45 -11.01 9.16
N GLY A 142 -5.30 -9.68 9.18
CA GLY A 142 -6.41 -8.75 8.97
C GLY A 142 -7.05 -8.86 7.59
N ILE A 143 -6.24 -8.95 6.53
CA ILE A 143 -6.70 -9.11 5.14
C ILE A 143 -7.46 -10.43 4.97
N GLU A 144 -6.92 -11.54 5.48
CA GLU A 144 -7.57 -12.86 5.40
C GLU A 144 -8.93 -12.85 6.09
N HIS A 145 -9.02 -12.24 7.28
CA HIS A 145 -10.27 -12.13 8.02
C HIS A 145 -11.30 -11.26 7.28
N ILE A 146 -10.89 -10.09 6.79
CA ILE A 146 -11.76 -9.22 6.01
C ILE A 146 -12.25 -9.93 4.75
N ASN A 147 -11.39 -10.63 4.01
CA ASN A 147 -11.78 -11.37 2.81
C ASN A 147 -12.80 -12.48 3.10
N ALA A 148 -12.68 -13.17 4.25
CA ALA A 148 -13.68 -14.15 4.68
C ALA A 148 -15.04 -13.50 4.94
N LEU A 149 -15.07 -12.31 5.56
CA LEU A 149 -16.29 -11.55 5.80
C LEU A 149 -16.91 -11.01 4.51
N LEU A 150 -16.11 -10.49 3.58
CA LEU A 150 -16.58 -10.02 2.28
C LEU A 150 -17.23 -11.15 1.48
N LYS A 151 -16.62 -12.34 1.50
CA LYS A 151 -17.22 -13.54 0.89
C LYS A 151 -18.58 -13.86 1.51
N ALA A 152 -18.71 -13.81 2.83
CA ALA A 152 -19.98 -14.06 3.52
C ALA A 152 -21.05 -12.98 3.23
N LEU A 153 -20.61 -11.73 3.01
CA LEU A 153 -21.45 -10.61 2.59
C LEU A 153 -21.79 -10.61 1.10
N SER A 154 -21.23 -11.53 0.30
CA SER A 154 -21.30 -11.50 -1.17
C SER A 154 -20.80 -10.17 -1.76
N ALA A 155 -19.79 -9.57 -1.12
CA ALA A 155 -19.15 -8.33 -1.55
C ALA A 155 -17.84 -8.62 -2.29
N GLU A 156 -17.60 -7.90 -3.39
CA GLU A 156 -16.40 -8.06 -4.21
C GLU A 156 -15.14 -7.51 -3.51
N PRO A 157 -14.09 -8.34 -3.30
CA PRO A 157 -12.84 -7.89 -2.71
C PRO A 157 -12.17 -6.77 -3.51
N GLU A 158 -12.24 -6.79 -4.83
CA GLU A 158 -11.68 -5.77 -5.71
C GLU A 158 -12.29 -4.39 -5.44
N GLY A 159 -13.62 -4.32 -5.29
CA GLY A 159 -14.31 -3.07 -4.95
C GLY A 159 -13.98 -2.59 -3.53
N PHE A 160 -13.74 -3.51 -2.59
CA PHE A 160 -13.33 -3.17 -1.23
C PHE A 160 -11.89 -2.65 -1.18
N TRP A 161 -10.91 -3.41 -1.66
CA TRP A 161 -9.49 -3.04 -1.59
C TRP A 161 -9.10 -1.97 -2.62
N GLY A 162 -9.81 -1.90 -3.74
CA GLY A 162 -9.60 -0.91 -4.79
C GLY A 162 -8.16 -0.95 -5.32
N PRO A 163 -7.46 0.20 -5.35
CA PRO A 163 -6.07 0.28 -5.81
C PRO A 163 -5.09 -0.61 -5.03
N HIS A 164 -5.45 -1.16 -3.87
CA HIS A 164 -4.58 -2.03 -3.09
C HIS A 164 -4.83 -3.53 -3.29
N PHE A 165 -5.79 -3.92 -4.14
CA PHE A 165 -6.21 -5.31 -4.25
C PHE A 165 -5.05 -6.29 -4.52
N GLU A 166 -4.25 -6.07 -5.58
CA GLU A 166 -3.14 -6.98 -5.87
C GLU A 166 -2.06 -6.98 -4.77
N ALA A 167 -1.83 -5.86 -4.08
CA ALA A 167 -0.88 -5.81 -2.95
C ALA A 167 -1.37 -6.66 -1.78
N CYS A 168 -2.67 -6.59 -1.45
CA CYS A 168 -3.29 -7.46 -0.45
C CYS A 168 -3.22 -8.94 -0.86
N THR A 169 -3.49 -9.27 -2.12
CA THR A 169 -3.38 -10.63 -2.64
C THR A 169 -1.93 -11.16 -2.53
N ALA A 170 -0.95 -10.34 -2.89
CA ALA A 170 0.47 -10.67 -2.77
C ALA A 170 0.91 -10.87 -1.31
N LEU A 171 0.43 -10.04 -0.38
CA LEU A 171 0.69 -10.17 1.05
C LEU A 171 0.17 -11.50 1.61
N VAL A 172 -1.04 -11.91 1.22
CA VAL A 172 -1.66 -13.17 1.65
C VAL A 172 -0.94 -14.37 1.07
N ALA A 173 -0.64 -14.34 -0.24
CA ALA A 173 0.01 -15.43 -0.96
C ALA A 173 1.45 -15.70 -0.48
N GLN A 174 2.09 -14.73 0.19
CA GLN A 174 3.52 -14.77 0.57
C GLN A 174 4.46 -15.09 -0.62
N ALA A 175 3.97 -14.95 -1.85
CA ALA A 175 4.66 -15.40 -3.06
C ALA A 175 5.73 -14.42 -3.55
N VAL A 176 5.76 -13.22 -2.98
CA VAL A 176 6.64 -12.11 -3.37
C VAL A 176 7.26 -11.49 -2.13
N THR A 177 8.49 -11.01 -2.31
CA THR A 177 9.22 -10.27 -1.29
C THR A 177 8.53 -8.95 -0.98
N GLU A 178 8.75 -8.42 0.21
CA GLU A 178 8.16 -7.12 0.62
C GLU A 178 8.59 -5.98 -0.32
N MET A 179 9.81 -6.08 -0.83
CA MET A 179 10.38 -5.17 -1.81
C MET A 179 9.61 -5.19 -3.14
N GLU A 180 9.29 -6.37 -3.68
CA GLU A 180 8.50 -6.49 -4.92
C GLU A 180 7.08 -5.92 -4.74
N ILE A 181 6.46 -6.14 -3.58
CA ILE A 181 5.13 -5.59 -3.28
C ILE A 181 5.17 -4.06 -3.31
N ARG A 182 6.17 -3.45 -2.66
CA ARG A 182 6.34 -1.99 -2.66
C ARG A 182 6.68 -1.44 -4.04
N TYR A 183 7.56 -2.11 -4.78
CA TYR A 183 7.89 -1.75 -6.16
C TYR A 183 6.63 -1.69 -7.04
N HIS A 184 5.79 -2.73 -7.01
CA HIS A 184 4.55 -2.75 -7.78
C HIS A 184 3.52 -1.71 -7.31
N ALA A 185 3.47 -1.42 -6.01
CA ALA A 185 2.64 -0.33 -5.48
C ALA A 185 3.07 1.04 -6.03
N LYS A 186 4.38 1.35 -6.00
CA LYS A 186 4.94 2.58 -6.56
C LYS A 186 4.63 2.72 -8.06
N LEU A 187 4.79 1.63 -8.83
CA LEU A 187 4.44 1.62 -10.25
C LEU A 187 2.96 1.95 -10.48
N ARG A 188 2.06 1.35 -9.71
CA ARG A 188 0.62 1.59 -9.84
C ARG A 188 0.26 3.03 -9.50
N GLN A 189 0.77 3.55 -8.39
CA GLN A 189 0.55 4.94 -7.99
C GLN A 189 1.05 5.91 -9.06
N ALA A 190 2.23 5.68 -9.61
CA ALA A 190 2.78 6.51 -10.69
C ALA A 190 1.94 6.43 -11.97
N ARG A 191 1.45 5.24 -12.35
CA ARG A 191 0.53 5.06 -13.49
C ARG A 191 -0.77 5.83 -13.29
N GLU A 192 -1.36 5.75 -12.10
CA GLU A 192 -2.58 6.46 -11.78
C GLU A 192 -2.35 7.97 -11.77
N HIS A 193 -1.26 8.46 -11.18
CA HIS A 193 -0.91 9.88 -11.18
C HIS A 193 -0.71 10.42 -12.61
N PHE A 194 -0.02 9.66 -13.46
CA PHE A 194 0.13 10.00 -14.87
C PHE A 194 -1.23 10.08 -15.57
N ALA A 195 -2.06 9.04 -15.43
CA ALA A 195 -3.38 8.99 -16.04
C ALA A 195 -4.28 10.14 -15.57
N GLN A 196 -4.23 10.51 -14.29
CA GLN A 196 -4.98 11.64 -13.74
C GLN A 196 -4.50 12.98 -14.30
N THR A 197 -3.17 13.17 -14.38
CA THR A 197 -2.54 14.40 -14.86
C THR A 197 -2.78 14.61 -16.35
N THR A 198 -2.76 13.55 -17.16
CA THR A 198 -2.93 13.63 -18.62
C THR A 198 -4.38 13.48 -19.08
N ARG A 199 -5.33 13.11 -18.20
CA ARG A 199 -6.71 12.80 -18.55
C ARG A 199 -7.43 13.83 -19.43
N ARG A 200 -7.07 15.12 -19.28
CA ARG A 200 -7.74 16.25 -19.96
C ARG A 200 -6.88 16.88 -21.06
N LEU A 201 -5.69 16.34 -21.30
CA LEU A 201 -4.74 16.88 -22.27
C LEU A 201 -4.89 16.14 -23.60
N SER A 202 -4.74 16.88 -24.69
CA SER A 202 -4.54 16.34 -26.03
C SER A 202 -3.15 15.72 -26.17
N GLU A 203 -2.95 14.88 -27.18
CA GLU A 203 -1.63 14.27 -27.45
C GLU A 203 -0.52 15.31 -27.66
N ALA A 204 -0.83 16.45 -28.28
CA ALA A 204 0.12 17.54 -28.48
C ALA A 204 0.52 18.20 -27.15
N GLU A 205 -0.45 18.43 -26.25
CA GLU A 205 -0.18 18.98 -24.91
C GLU A 205 0.61 17.98 -24.05
N ILE A 206 0.36 16.67 -24.19
CA ILE A 206 1.15 15.63 -23.52
C ILE A 206 2.60 15.66 -24.03
N ALA A 207 2.82 15.77 -25.34
CA ALA A 207 4.16 15.84 -25.90
C ALA A 207 4.95 17.07 -25.41
N GLU A 208 4.29 18.23 -25.30
CA GLU A 208 4.91 19.44 -24.75
C GLU A 208 5.24 19.31 -23.26
N LEU A 209 4.34 18.70 -22.48
CA LEU A 209 4.56 18.39 -21.07
C LEU A 209 5.75 17.43 -20.89
N VAL A 210 5.81 16.36 -21.69
CA VAL A 210 6.92 15.39 -21.69
C VAL A 210 8.23 16.09 -22.02
N SER A 211 8.29 16.92 -23.06
CA SER A 211 9.49 17.67 -23.43
C SER A 211 9.97 18.56 -22.29
N SER A 212 9.05 19.30 -21.67
CA SER A 212 9.37 20.24 -20.58
C SER A 212 9.87 19.52 -19.31
N LEU A 213 9.24 18.40 -18.94
CA LEU A 213 9.56 17.68 -17.71
C LEU A 213 10.71 16.69 -17.85
N SER A 214 10.97 16.18 -19.05
CA SER A 214 12.07 15.23 -19.31
C SER A 214 13.40 15.92 -19.61
N ALA A 215 13.42 17.25 -19.69
CA ALA A 215 14.64 18.02 -19.94
C ALA A 215 15.60 18.07 -18.74
N LEU A 216 15.10 17.81 -17.51
CA LEU A 216 15.90 17.93 -16.29
C LEU A 216 15.78 16.69 -15.40
N PRO A 217 16.90 16.19 -14.85
CA PRO A 217 16.87 15.09 -13.90
C PRO A 217 16.12 15.47 -12.62
N THR A 218 15.49 14.50 -11.99
CA THR A 218 14.92 14.68 -10.65
C THR A 218 16.04 14.98 -9.66
N ALA A 219 15.79 15.86 -8.69
CA ALA A 219 16.78 16.19 -7.68
C ALA A 219 17.18 14.93 -6.91
N ALA A 220 18.45 14.54 -7.00
CA ALA A 220 19.01 13.37 -6.35
C ALA A 220 20.40 13.70 -5.79
N PRO A 221 20.85 13.04 -4.71
CA PRO A 221 22.15 13.32 -4.09
C PRO A 221 23.35 12.76 -4.88
N TRP A 222 23.15 12.36 -6.13
CA TRP A 222 24.14 11.65 -6.93
C TRP A 222 24.60 12.51 -8.11
N PRO A 223 25.91 12.56 -8.39
CA PRO A 223 26.48 13.53 -9.33
C PRO A 223 26.22 13.19 -10.80
N ILE A 224 26.04 11.91 -11.13
CA ILE A 224 25.82 11.46 -12.51
C ILE A 224 24.34 11.15 -12.68
N ALA A 225 23.73 11.67 -13.75
CA ALA A 225 22.37 11.37 -14.16
C ALA A 225 22.33 10.94 -15.63
N VAL A 226 21.69 9.80 -15.90
CA VAL A 226 21.59 9.18 -17.23
C VAL A 226 20.11 8.99 -17.56
N PRO A 227 19.66 9.35 -18.78
CA PRO A 227 18.28 9.12 -19.18
C PRO A 227 17.97 7.61 -19.20
N ALA A 228 16.79 7.23 -18.70
CA ALA A 228 16.30 5.86 -18.70
C ALA A 228 14.78 5.85 -18.91
N GLU A 229 14.25 4.81 -19.55
CA GLU A 229 12.80 4.67 -19.77
C GLU A 229 12.07 4.41 -18.44
N CYS A 230 10.98 5.13 -18.19
CA CYS A 230 10.18 4.96 -16.99
C CYS A 230 9.29 3.71 -17.08
N PRO A 231 9.42 2.73 -16.17
CA PRO A 231 8.59 1.51 -16.19
C PRO A 231 7.10 1.75 -15.87
N ALA A 232 6.74 2.93 -15.35
CA ALA A 232 5.36 3.29 -15.08
C ALA A 232 4.66 3.91 -16.31
N CYS A 233 5.24 4.96 -16.91
CA CYS A 233 4.60 5.74 -17.97
C CYS A 233 5.23 5.59 -19.36
N GLY A 234 6.37 4.90 -19.49
CA GLY A 234 7.07 4.71 -20.78
C GLY A 234 7.84 5.93 -21.30
N HIS A 235 7.79 7.06 -20.60
CA HIS A 235 8.52 8.27 -20.97
C HIS A 235 9.89 8.36 -20.28
N THR A 236 10.76 9.24 -20.76
CA THR A 236 12.11 9.44 -20.22
C THR A 236 12.07 9.91 -18.76
N GLY A 237 12.70 9.15 -17.87
CA GLY A 237 13.13 9.59 -16.55
C GLY A 237 14.66 9.61 -16.48
N PHE A 238 15.19 9.79 -15.27
CA PHE A 238 16.64 9.80 -15.06
C PHE A 238 17.02 8.84 -13.95
N ALA A 239 17.96 7.94 -14.27
CA ALA A 239 18.71 7.19 -13.28
C ALA A 239 19.86 8.06 -12.79
N SER A 240 20.08 8.15 -11.48
CA SER A 240 21.18 8.89 -10.88
C SER A 240 22.05 7.96 -10.04
N GLY A 241 23.36 8.16 -10.09
CA GLY A 241 24.32 7.19 -9.59
C GLY A 241 25.74 7.74 -9.43
N ARG A 242 26.68 6.84 -9.18
CA ARG A 242 28.11 7.16 -9.08
C ARG A 242 28.89 6.46 -10.18
N ASP A 243 30.07 6.97 -10.45
CA ASP A 243 31.08 6.22 -11.17
C ASP A 243 31.64 5.11 -10.28
N LYS A 244 31.89 3.93 -10.86
CA LYS A 244 32.76 2.94 -10.26
C LYS A 244 34.13 3.08 -10.93
N GLN A 245 35.05 3.80 -10.29
CA GLN A 245 36.46 3.75 -10.67
C GLN A 245 37.04 2.42 -10.14
N ASP A 246 36.96 1.36 -10.94
CA ASP A 246 37.87 0.23 -10.74
C ASP A 246 39.20 0.59 -11.40
N GLY A 247 40.30 0.43 -10.66
CA GLY A 247 41.64 0.86 -11.05
C GLY A 247 42.09 0.34 -12.43
N ASP A 248 42.91 1.18 -13.08
CA ASP A 248 43.69 0.94 -14.30
C ASP A 248 42.99 0.79 -15.66
N TYR A 249 41.68 1.01 -15.79
CA TYR A 249 41.02 1.03 -17.11
C TYR A 249 40.16 2.27 -17.35
N LEU A 250 40.27 2.84 -18.57
CA LEU A 250 39.61 4.05 -19.11
C LEU A 250 38.06 4.01 -19.14
N GLN A 251 37.42 2.99 -18.58
CA GLN A 251 35.97 2.79 -18.66
C GLN A 251 35.24 3.44 -17.48
N VAL A 252 34.46 4.49 -17.76
CA VAL A 252 33.56 5.10 -16.77
C VAL A 252 32.31 4.24 -16.60
N TRP A 253 32.26 3.47 -15.52
CA TRP A 253 31.10 2.67 -15.15
C TRP A 253 30.06 3.49 -14.40
N PHE A 254 28.86 3.63 -14.95
CA PHE A 254 27.71 4.19 -14.24
C PHE A 254 27.03 3.12 -13.38
N LEU A 255 27.02 3.33 -12.07
CA LEU A 255 26.30 2.49 -11.11
C LEU A 255 25.04 3.24 -10.61
N PRO A 256 23.84 2.89 -11.10
CA PRO A 256 22.62 3.59 -10.72
C PRO A 256 22.28 3.32 -9.25
N ARG A 257 21.85 4.36 -8.54
CA ARG A 257 21.48 4.31 -7.12
C ARG A 257 20.06 4.79 -6.85
N HIS A 258 19.53 5.59 -7.77
CA HIS A 258 18.22 6.22 -7.70
C HIS A 258 17.64 6.33 -9.12
N PHE A 259 16.32 6.32 -9.24
CA PHE A 259 15.64 6.74 -10.45
C PHE A 259 14.50 7.66 -10.09
N GLY A 260 14.29 8.71 -10.90
CA GLY A 260 13.18 9.63 -10.73
C GLY A 260 12.57 10.02 -12.08
N CYS A 261 11.24 9.91 -12.19
CA CYS A 261 10.47 10.39 -13.32
C CYS A 261 9.61 11.60 -12.92
N ARG A 262 9.92 12.78 -13.47
CA ARG A 262 9.17 14.02 -13.18
C ARG A 262 7.74 14.01 -13.73
N LEU A 263 7.45 13.17 -14.72
CA LEU A 263 6.16 13.12 -15.39
C LEU A 263 5.09 12.36 -14.59
N CYS A 264 5.44 11.18 -14.08
CA CYS A 264 4.53 10.34 -13.30
C CYS A 264 4.82 10.33 -11.80
N GLY A 265 5.91 11.00 -11.38
CA GLY A 265 6.35 11.05 -9.98
C GLY A 265 7.00 9.76 -9.48
N LEU A 266 7.27 8.77 -10.34
CA LEU A 266 7.89 7.52 -9.91
C LEU A 266 9.31 7.78 -9.38
N ILE A 267 9.56 7.31 -8.16
CA ILE A 267 10.88 7.33 -7.52
C ILE A 267 11.26 5.89 -7.13
N LEU A 268 12.45 5.44 -7.55
CA LEU A 268 13.00 4.14 -7.21
C LEU A 268 14.33 4.27 -6.48
N THR A 269 14.55 3.39 -5.51
CA THR A 269 15.78 3.23 -4.72
C THR A 269 16.63 2.08 -5.26
N THR A 270 17.85 1.92 -4.74
CA THR A 270 18.89 1.01 -5.28
C THR A 270 18.37 -0.40 -5.60
N TRP A 271 17.60 -1.01 -4.71
CA TRP A 271 17.12 -2.39 -4.89
C TRP A 271 15.94 -2.49 -5.87
N GLU A 272 15.16 -1.42 -6.00
CA GLU A 272 14.02 -1.35 -6.91
C GLU A 272 14.47 -1.12 -8.36
N LEU A 273 15.70 -0.60 -8.57
CA LEU A 273 16.29 -0.43 -9.89
C LEU A 273 16.51 -1.77 -10.59
N ASP A 274 16.94 -2.80 -9.87
CA ASP A 274 17.13 -4.15 -10.42
C ASP A 274 15.80 -4.72 -10.93
N LEU A 275 14.71 -4.51 -10.18
CA LEU A 275 13.34 -4.91 -10.58
C LEU A 275 12.86 -4.14 -11.81
N ALA A 276 13.27 -2.88 -11.96
CA ALA A 276 12.98 -2.06 -13.14
C ALA A 276 13.90 -2.36 -14.34
N GLY A 277 14.88 -3.25 -14.20
CA GLY A 277 15.87 -3.52 -15.25
C GLY A 277 16.87 -2.40 -15.49
N ILE A 278 16.94 -1.40 -14.59
CA ILE A 278 17.87 -0.28 -14.67
C ILE A 278 19.20 -0.73 -14.06
N LYS A 279 20.14 -1.14 -14.92
CA LYS A 279 21.41 -1.77 -14.53
C LYS A 279 22.58 -0.83 -14.70
N ALA A 280 23.71 -1.22 -14.12
CA ALA A 280 24.98 -0.56 -14.38
C ALA A 280 25.34 -0.66 -15.87
N GLN A 281 25.89 0.43 -16.42
CA GLN A 281 26.30 0.51 -17.83
C GLN A 281 27.58 1.32 -17.98
N ILE A 282 28.29 1.11 -19.08
CA ILE A 282 29.49 1.87 -19.44
C ILE A 282 29.02 3.16 -20.14
N LEU A 283 29.61 4.31 -19.79
CA LEU A 283 29.28 5.61 -20.40
C LEU A 283 30.18 5.98 -21.58
N ASN A 284 31.39 5.42 -21.64
CA ASN A 284 32.35 5.65 -22.72
C ASN A 284 32.44 4.40 -23.59
N ASP A 285 31.56 4.26 -24.58
CA ASP A 285 31.73 3.28 -25.67
C ASP A 285 32.23 3.97 -26.97
N ASP A 286 32.45 5.29 -26.90
CA ASP A 286 32.79 6.15 -28.04
C ASP A 286 34.25 6.67 -27.98
N GLU A 287 35.22 5.85 -27.58
CA GLU A 287 36.59 6.10 -28.05
C GLU A 287 36.66 5.61 -29.49
N GLU A 288 36.45 6.52 -30.45
CA GLU A 288 37.02 6.34 -31.79
C GLU A 288 38.49 5.93 -31.57
N PRO A 289 38.94 4.77 -32.09
CA PRO A 289 40.32 4.35 -31.89
C PRO A 289 41.20 5.47 -32.38
N ASP A 290 42.04 6.03 -31.50
CA ASP A 290 42.97 7.09 -31.85
C ASP A 290 43.79 6.60 -33.05
N PRO A 291 43.60 7.18 -34.25
CA PRO A 291 44.29 6.73 -35.45
C PRO A 291 45.81 6.95 -35.34
N ASP A 292 46.27 7.75 -34.38
CA ASP A 292 47.67 8.04 -34.10
C ASP A 292 48.23 7.20 -32.94
N TRP A 293 47.48 6.20 -32.42
CA TRP A 293 48.02 5.27 -31.43
C TRP A 293 49.05 4.33 -32.09
N GLU A 294 50.33 4.67 -31.97
CA GLU A 294 51.43 3.74 -32.24
C GLU A 294 51.83 3.03 -30.94
N PRO A 295 51.88 1.68 -30.90
CA PRO A 295 52.45 0.97 -29.77
C PRO A 295 53.94 1.32 -29.65
N ASP A 296 54.34 1.87 -28.50
CA ASP A 296 55.75 2.04 -28.14
C ASP A 296 56.41 0.66 -28.00
N PHE A 297 56.91 0.14 -29.12
CA PHE A 297 57.84 -0.98 -29.13
C PHE A 297 59.21 -0.45 -28.71
N GLU A 298 59.43 -0.27 -27.40
CA GLU A 298 60.78 -0.25 -26.87
C GLU A 298 61.42 -1.63 -27.12
N ALA A 299 62.28 -1.66 -28.13
CA ALA A 299 63.05 -2.84 -28.52
C ALA A 299 64.01 -3.26 -27.39
N TYR A 300 63.87 -4.49 -26.92
CA TYR A 300 64.89 -5.21 -26.16
C TYR A 300 65.77 -6.06 -27.09
#